data_AF-A0A9D8VS61-F1
#
_entry.id   AF-A0A9D8VS61-F1
#
_cell.length_a   1.000
_cell.length_b   1.000
_cell.length_c   1.000
_cell.angle_alpha   90.00
_cell.angle_beta   90.00
_cell.angle_gamma   90.00
#
_symmetry.space_group_name_H-M   'P 1'
#
loop_
_entity.id
_entity.type
_entity.pdbx_description
1 polymer ?
#
loop_
_entity_poly.entity_id
_entity_poly.type
_entity_poly.pdbx_seq_one_letter_code
_entity_poly.pdbx_strand_id
1 'polypeptide(L)'
;MKRSILLLYFPIVPEKNGYQVFERDLGELAQQLQLSVRVTHNQSKISMNFIDSNHSQMLARAMDTYSLRQKVTASNIANADTPNYKRHEVLFEEELQQAQLDEGISGMKAVTPSIVQTDESVTLEDEMIEMADTQIRVQMVTRSLRHHFSLLKSGITGINR
;
A
#
# COMPACT_ATOMS: atom_id res chain seq x y z
N MET A 1 -34.90 -36.52 -29.27
CA MET A 1 -34.31 -35.16 -29.38
C MET A 1 -35.02 -34.39 -30.48
N LYS A 2 -36.03 -33.58 -30.15
CA LYS A 2 -36.67 -32.66 -31.10
C LYS A 2 -35.83 -31.39 -31.13
N ARG A 3 -35.17 -31.08 -32.24
CA ARG A 3 -34.50 -29.79 -32.45
C ARG A 3 -35.54 -28.80 -32.96
N SER A 4 -35.94 -27.89 -32.08
CA SER A 4 -36.78 -26.73 -32.42
C SER A 4 -36.03 -25.85 -33.41
N ILE A 5 -36.60 -25.71 -34.60
CA ILE A 5 -36.18 -24.74 -35.62
C ILE A 5 -36.68 -23.37 -35.15
N LEU A 6 -35.78 -22.53 -34.65
CA LEU A 6 -36.07 -21.12 -34.39
C LEU A 6 -35.94 -20.39 -35.74
N LEU A 7 -37.07 -20.14 -36.41
CA LEU A 7 -37.15 -19.29 -37.60
C LEU A 7 -36.82 -17.85 -37.20
N LEU A 8 -35.57 -17.43 -37.37
CA LEU A 8 -35.20 -16.02 -37.29
C LEU A 8 -35.58 -15.33 -38.61
N TYR A 9 -36.58 -14.47 -38.51
CA TYR A 9 -37.07 -13.58 -39.55
C TYR A 9 -35.93 -12.67 -40.05
N PHE A 10 -35.51 -12.82 -41.30
CA PHE A 10 -34.62 -11.86 -41.98
C PHE A 10 -35.46 -10.91 -42.84
N PRO A 11 -35.21 -9.58 -42.81
CA PRO A 11 -35.90 -8.64 -43.69
C PRO A 11 -35.45 -8.82 -45.15
N ILE A 12 -36.42 -9.01 -46.04
CA ILE A 12 -36.21 -9.12 -47.49
C ILE A 12 -36.17 -7.70 -48.06
N VAL A 13 -35.01 -7.23 -48.51
CA VAL A 13 -34.87 -5.98 -49.29
C VAL A 13 -34.89 -6.34 -50.77
N PRO A 14 -35.78 -5.76 -51.60
CA PRO A 14 -35.89 -6.14 -53.00
C PRO A 14 -34.88 -5.35 -53.86
N GLU A 15 -34.01 -6.05 -54.58
CA GLU A 15 -33.23 -5.46 -55.66
C GLU A 15 -33.45 -6.24 -56.97
N LYS A 16 -33.41 -5.53 -58.10
CA LYS A 16 -33.82 -5.98 -59.43
C LYS A 16 -32.79 -6.92 -60.06
N ASN A 17 -32.66 -8.15 -59.55
CA ASN A 17 -32.24 -9.35 -60.29
C ASN A 17 -31.97 -10.52 -59.31
N GLY A 18 -33.01 -11.30 -59.01
CA GLY A 18 -32.90 -12.61 -58.37
C GLY A 18 -32.58 -12.61 -56.87
N TYR A 19 -33.09 -13.62 -56.16
CA TYR A 19 -32.75 -13.87 -54.76
C TYR A 19 -31.41 -14.61 -54.68
N GLN A 20 -30.32 -13.92 -54.32
CA GLN A 20 -29.13 -14.62 -53.83
C GLN A 20 -29.27 -14.85 -52.33
N VAL A 21 -29.29 -16.12 -51.93
CA VAL A 21 -29.11 -16.52 -50.53
C VAL A 21 -27.67 -16.18 -50.17
N PHE A 22 -27.45 -15.15 -49.35
CA PHE A 22 -26.16 -14.91 -48.73
C PHE A 22 -25.91 -16.03 -47.72
N GLU A 23 -25.28 -17.11 -48.18
CA GLU A 23 -24.70 -18.14 -47.33
C GLU A 23 -23.50 -17.50 -46.61
N ARG A 24 -23.77 -16.78 -45.52
CA ARG A 24 -22.70 -16.33 -44.63
C ARG A 24 -22.17 -17.55 -43.91
N ASP A 25 -20.89 -17.82 -44.13
CA ASP A 25 -20.16 -18.97 -43.62
C ASP A 25 -20.39 -19.11 -42.10
N LEU A 26 -20.92 -20.26 -41.66
CA LEU A 26 -21.18 -20.55 -40.25
C LEU A 26 -19.90 -20.46 -39.40
N GLY A 27 -18.72 -20.50 -40.04
CA GLY A 27 -17.42 -20.23 -39.42
C GLY A 27 -17.21 -18.76 -38.99
N GLU A 28 -17.68 -17.78 -39.75
CA GLU A 28 -17.54 -16.35 -39.39
C GLU A 28 -18.46 -15.97 -38.23
N LEU A 29 -19.69 -16.51 -38.21
CA LEU A 29 -20.64 -16.29 -37.11
C LEU A 29 -20.18 -16.98 -35.82
N ALA A 30 -19.55 -18.16 -35.92
CA ALA A 30 -18.92 -18.82 -34.79
C ALA A 30 -17.70 -18.03 -34.28
N GLN A 31 -16.90 -17.42 -35.17
CA GLN A 31 -15.80 -16.54 -34.77
C GLN A 31 -16.29 -15.24 -34.10
N GLN A 32 -17.38 -14.63 -34.59
CA GLN A 32 -17.99 -13.45 -33.95
C GLN A 32 -18.59 -13.76 -32.57
N LEU A 33 -19.25 -14.92 -32.41
CA LEU A 33 -19.74 -15.40 -31.11
C LEU A 33 -18.60 -15.80 -30.16
N GLN A 34 -17.50 -16.36 -30.68
CA GLN A 34 -16.30 -16.63 -29.87
C GLN A 34 -15.55 -15.34 -29.48
N LEU A 35 -15.61 -14.29 -30.31
CA LEU A 35 -15.02 -12.99 -29.99
C LEU A 35 -15.78 -12.28 -28.86
N SER A 36 -17.11 -12.40 -28.82
CA SER A 36 -17.93 -11.81 -27.75
C SER A 36 -17.85 -12.59 -26.43
N VAL A 37 -17.54 -13.89 -26.47
CA VAL A 37 -17.38 -14.73 -25.25
C VAL A 37 -15.99 -14.63 -24.62
N ARG A 38 -14.95 -14.15 -25.34
CA ARG A 38 -13.58 -14.05 -24.80
C ARG A 38 -13.29 -12.81 -23.93
N VAL A 39 -14.25 -11.90 -23.70
CA VAL A 39 -13.96 -10.58 -23.09
C VAL A 39 -14.38 -10.43 -21.61
N THR A 40 -14.85 -11.47 -20.92
CA THR A 40 -15.24 -11.32 -19.49
C THR A 40 -14.63 -12.35 -18.56
N HIS A 41 -13.31 -12.58 -18.67
CA HIS A 41 -12.52 -13.08 -17.54
C HIS A 41 -11.26 -12.24 -17.33
N ASN A 42 -11.40 -10.91 -17.39
CA ASN A 42 -10.59 -10.08 -16.50
C ASN A 42 -11.21 -10.16 -15.11
N GLN A 43 -11.01 -11.30 -14.45
CA GLN A 43 -10.95 -11.29 -13.00
C GLN A 43 -9.75 -10.40 -12.69
N SER A 44 -10.01 -9.08 -12.67
CA SER A 44 -9.17 -8.12 -11.99
C SER A 44 -8.78 -8.85 -10.71
N LYS A 45 -7.48 -9.16 -10.58
CA LYS A 45 -6.93 -9.56 -9.31
C LYS A 45 -7.19 -8.38 -8.38
N ILE A 46 -8.39 -8.32 -7.81
CA ILE A 46 -8.67 -7.59 -6.58
C ILE A 46 -8.03 -8.44 -5.46
N SER A 47 -6.74 -8.74 -5.61
CA SER A 47 -5.85 -8.79 -4.46
C SER A 47 -5.74 -7.32 -4.04
N MET A 48 -6.78 -6.79 -3.39
CA MET A 48 -6.55 -5.67 -2.51
C MET A 48 -5.47 -6.15 -1.55
N ASN A 49 -4.28 -5.56 -1.65
CA ASN A 49 -3.13 -5.79 -0.78
C ASN A 49 -3.48 -5.34 0.64
N PHE A 50 -4.41 -6.04 1.31
CA PHE A 50 -4.91 -5.72 2.65
C PHE A 50 -3.86 -6.02 3.72
N ILE A 51 -2.98 -7.01 3.48
CA ILE A 51 -1.94 -7.42 4.42
C ILE A 51 -0.73 -6.47 4.37
N ASP A 52 -0.46 -5.89 3.20
CA ASP A 52 0.68 -5.02 2.96
C ASP A 52 0.21 -3.59 2.66
N SER A 53 -0.55 -3.03 3.60
CA SER A 53 -1.04 -1.67 3.46
C SER A 53 0.13 -0.69 3.58
N ASN A 54 0.12 0.38 2.78
CA ASN A 54 1.12 1.46 2.89
C ASN A 54 1.20 2.03 4.33
N HIS A 55 0.08 1.99 5.06
CA HIS A 55 -0.01 2.47 6.43
C HIS A 55 0.70 1.57 7.44
N SER A 56 0.56 0.24 7.33
CA SER A 56 1.25 -0.71 8.22
C SER A 56 2.76 -0.70 8.01
N GLN A 57 3.21 -0.59 6.76
CA GLN A 57 4.64 -0.39 6.43
C GLN A 57 5.19 0.89 7.06
N MET A 58 4.43 1.99 6.99
CA MET A 58 4.82 3.26 7.59
C MET A 58 4.95 3.19 9.12
N LEU A 59 3.95 2.58 9.78
CA LEU A 59 3.98 2.38 11.23
C LEU A 59 5.15 1.50 11.68
N ALA A 60 5.48 0.45 10.92
CA ALA A 60 6.63 -0.40 11.19
C ALA A 60 7.95 0.39 11.13
N ARG A 61 8.13 1.21 10.08
CA ARG A 61 9.33 2.05 9.95
C ARG A 61 9.43 3.11 11.04
N ALA A 62 8.32 3.77 11.37
CA ALA A 62 8.30 4.72 12.48
C ALA A 62 8.72 4.04 13.79
N MET A 63 8.26 2.80 14.02
CA MET A 63 8.67 2.02 15.19
C MET A 63 10.17 1.70 15.18
N ASP A 64 10.73 1.29 14.04
CA ASP A 64 12.16 1.03 13.88
C ASP A 64 12.99 2.30 14.15
N THR A 65 12.56 3.44 13.61
CA THR A 65 13.17 4.76 13.88
C THR A 65 13.12 5.11 15.36
N TYR A 66 11.96 5.01 16.01
CA TYR A 66 11.86 5.35 17.44
C TYR A 66 12.68 4.39 18.32
N SER A 67 12.77 3.12 17.93
CA SER A 67 13.65 2.16 18.61
C SER A 67 15.12 2.52 18.44
N LEU A 68 15.51 3.03 17.27
CA LEU A 68 16.86 3.54 17.02
C LEU A 68 17.12 4.80 17.84
N ARG A 69 16.19 5.76 17.84
CA ARG A 69 16.28 7.00 18.63
C ARG A 69 16.42 6.69 20.11
N GLN A 70 15.60 5.77 20.64
CA GLN A 70 15.70 5.33 22.03
C GLN A 70 17.12 4.83 22.37
N LYS A 71 17.75 4.04 21.49
CA LYS A 71 19.12 3.55 21.69
C LYS A 71 20.15 4.69 21.65
N VAL A 72 20.01 5.59 20.69
CA VAL A 72 20.91 6.75 20.52
C VAL A 72 20.81 7.69 21.71
N THR A 73 19.60 8.09 22.11
CA THR A 73 19.35 8.92 23.29
C THR A 73 19.84 8.25 24.57
N ALA A 74 19.65 6.94 24.73
CA ALA A 74 20.20 6.22 25.88
C ALA A 74 21.74 6.24 25.90
N SER A 75 22.38 6.14 24.73
CA SER A 75 23.84 6.29 24.60
C SER A 75 24.28 7.72 24.95
N ASN A 76 23.56 8.74 24.49
CA ASN A 76 23.85 10.13 24.84
C ASN A 76 23.74 10.36 26.34
N ILE A 77 22.65 9.92 26.98
CA ILE A 77 22.44 10.01 28.43
C ILE A 77 23.60 9.34 29.19
N ALA A 78 24.01 8.13 28.77
CA ALA A 78 25.08 7.39 29.42
C ALA A 78 26.45 8.07 29.30
N ASN A 79 26.68 8.85 28.24
CA ASN A 79 27.94 9.52 27.97
C ASN A 79 27.86 11.05 28.18
N ALA A 80 26.79 11.57 28.76
CA ALA A 80 26.58 13.01 28.95
C ALA A 80 27.72 13.67 29.77
N ASP A 81 28.24 12.97 30.77
CA ASP A 81 29.35 13.43 31.61
C ASP A 81 30.74 13.09 31.03
N THR A 82 30.82 12.50 29.84
CA THR A 82 32.09 12.10 29.22
C THR A 82 32.73 13.27 28.47
N PRO A 83 33.95 13.70 28.84
CA PRO A 83 34.63 14.78 28.13
C PRO A 83 34.83 14.46 26.65
N ASN A 84 34.66 15.46 25.78
CA ASN A 84 34.76 15.36 24.32
C ASN A 84 33.75 14.39 23.65
N TYR A 85 32.72 13.93 24.37
CA TYR A 85 31.63 13.17 23.74
C TYR A 85 30.82 14.08 22.81
N LYS A 86 30.51 13.58 21.61
CA LYS A 86 29.68 14.28 20.63
C LYS A 86 28.30 13.68 20.59
N ARG A 87 27.26 14.52 20.60
CA ARG A 87 25.87 14.10 20.52
C ARG A 87 25.61 13.34 19.21
N HIS A 88 24.80 12.29 19.27
CA HIS A 88 24.30 11.58 18.11
C HIS A 88 22.79 11.78 18.00
N GLU A 89 22.29 11.92 16.79
CA GLU A 89 20.87 12.19 16.50
C GLU A 89 20.38 11.30 15.37
N VAL A 90 19.09 10.95 15.41
CA VAL A 90 18.44 10.14 14.37
C VAL A 90 17.62 11.06 13.47
N LEU A 91 18.04 11.20 12.21
CA LEU A 91 17.32 11.90 11.16
C LEU A 91 16.39 10.91 10.46
N PHE A 92 15.10 11.17 10.53
CA PHE A 92 14.09 10.37 9.82
C PHE A 92 12.88 11.20 9.46
N GLU A 93 12.36 12.01 10.37
CA GLU A 93 11.16 12.82 10.15
C GLU A 93 11.40 13.89 9.10
N GLU A 94 12.58 14.50 9.09
CA GLU A 94 12.98 15.48 8.07
C GLU A 94 13.07 14.84 6.69
N GLU A 95 13.75 13.70 6.59
CA GLU A 95 13.86 12.93 5.35
C GLU A 95 12.49 12.43 4.87
N LEU A 96 11.62 12.00 5.80
CA LEU A 96 10.26 11.57 5.51
C LEU A 96 9.40 12.74 4.99
N GLN A 97 9.54 13.92 5.60
CA GLN A 97 8.82 15.12 5.18
C GLN A 97 9.28 15.57 3.79
N GLN A 98 10.58 15.56 3.51
CA GLN A 98 11.12 15.87 2.19
C GLN A 98 10.63 14.87 1.14
N ALA A 99 10.76 13.56 1.41
CA ALA A 99 10.32 12.52 0.47
C ALA A 99 8.81 12.57 0.19
N GLN A 100 8.01 12.99 1.17
CA GLN A 100 6.57 13.22 0.98
C GLN A 100 6.27 14.40 0.07
N LEU A 101 7.08 15.47 0.12
CA LEU A 101 6.91 16.64 -0.74
C LEU A 101 7.32 16.34 -2.19
N ASP A 102 8.38 15.55 -2.38
CA ASP A 102 8.94 15.27 -3.70
C ASP A 102 8.17 14.17 -4.46
N GLU A 103 7.96 13.02 -3.81
CA GLU A 103 7.44 11.80 -4.46
C GLU A 103 6.18 11.24 -3.79
N GLY A 104 5.64 11.95 -2.80
CA GLY A 104 4.43 11.54 -2.06
C GLY A 104 4.60 10.19 -1.36
N ILE A 105 3.54 9.38 -1.40
CA ILE A 105 3.48 8.08 -0.68
C ILE A 105 4.55 7.09 -1.19
N SER A 106 5.00 7.22 -2.45
CA SER A 106 6.11 6.39 -2.97
C SER A 106 7.45 6.80 -2.37
N GLY A 107 7.73 8.10 -2.27
CA GLY A 107 8.97 8.60 -1.68
C GLY A 107 9.11 8.21 -0.22
N MET A 108 8.02 8.29 0.54
CA MET A 108 8.01 7.87 1.94
C MET A 108 8.40 6.39 2.15
N LYS A 109 8.23 5.52 1.14
CA LYS A 109 8.66 4.12 1.17
C LYS A 109 10.15 3.94 0.88
N ALA A 110 10.88 4.96 0.48
CA ALA A 110 12.33 4.85 0.25
C ALA A 110 13.14 5.30 1.47
N VAL A 111 12.56 6.08 2.38
CA VAL A 111 13.27 6.69 3.50
C VAL A 111 13.70 5.66 4.54
N THR A 112 14.98 5.75 4.92
CA THR A 112 15.64 4.91 5.93
C THR A 112 16.24 5.81 7.00
N PRO A 113 16.05 5.52 8.30
CA PRO A 113 16.58 6.37 9.36
C PRO A 113 18.11 6.40 9.33
N SER A 114 18.69 7.60 9.38
CA SER A 114 20.13 7.83 9.41
C SER A 114 20.55 8.39 10.77
N ILE A 115 21.75 8.04 11.23
CA ILE A 115 22.34 8.60 12.46
C ILE A 115 23.38 9.63 12.05
N VAL A 116 23.25 10.84 12.56
CA VAL A 116 24.20 11.94 12.35
C VAL A 116 24.83 12.32 13.69
N GLN A 117 26.12 12.65 13.64
CA GLN A 117 26.86 13.15 14.78
C GLN A 117 26.86 14.68 14.75
N THR A 118 26.39 15.30 15.82
CA THR A 118 26.33 16.75 15.98
C THR A 118 27.56 17.22 16.76
N ASP A 119 28.03 18.43 16.49
CA ASP A 119 29.14 19.05 17.24
C ASP A 119 28.69 19.67 18.58
N GLU A 120 27.44 19.44 18.97
CA GLU A 120 26.85 19.91 20.23
C GLU A 120 27.22 18.99 21.41
N SER A 121 27.43 19.61 22.57
CA SER A 121 27.59 18.91 23.85
C SER A 121 26.25 18.31 24.28
N VAL A 122 26.29 17.10 24.82
CA VAL A 122 25.09 16.45 25.37
C VAL A 122 24.67 17.12 26.68
N THR A 123 23.41 17.53 26.76
CA THR A 123 22.74 18.03 27.96
C THR A 123 21.76 16.97 28.46
N LEU A 124 21.88 16.56 29.72
CA LEU A 124 21.10 15.45 30.27
C LEU A 124 19.60 15.76 30.27
N GLU A 125 19.22 16.99 30.61
CA GLU A 125 17.84 17.44 30.63
C GLU A 125 17.17 17.30 29.26
N ASP A 126 17.86 17.72 28.20
CA ASP A 126 17.31 17.68 26.84
C ASP A 126 17.18 16.25 26.34
N GLU A 127 18.18 15.38 26.59
CA GLU A 127 18.09 13.97 26.22
C GLU A 127 17.00 13.21 27.00
N MET A 128 16.74 13.58 28.26
CA MET A 128 15.62 13.00 29.03
C MET A 128 14.26 13.43 28.49
N ILE A 129 14.14 14.69 28.04
CA ILE A 129 12.93 15.19 27.36
C ILE A 129 12.73 14.42 26.05
N GLU A 130 13.77 14.26 25.25
CA GLU A 130 13.74 13.52 23.98
C GLU A 130 13.38 12.03 24.19
N MET A 131 13.93 11.42 25.24
CA MET A 131 13.59 10.05 25.65
C MET A 131 12.12 9.93 26.02
N ALA A 132 11.58 10.88 26.80
CA ALA A 132 10.18 10.88 27.20
C ALA A 132 9.26 11.04 25.98
N ASP A 133 9.59 11.94 25.05
CA ASP A 133 8.84 12.12 23.80
C ASP A 133 8.86 10.85 22.95
N THR A 134 10.04 10.24 22.80
CA THR A 134 10.22 8.98 22.07
C THR A 134 9.36 7.86 22.67
N GLN A 135 9.31 7.74 24.00
CA GLN A 135 8.47 6.74 24.68
C GLN A 135 6.98 6.96 24.41
N ILE A 136 6.50 8.21 24.41
CA ILE A 136 5.11 8.54 24.08
C ILE A 136 4.80 8.13 22.64
N ARG A 137 5.69 8.43 21.69
CA ARG A 137 5.52 8.07 20.27
C ARG A 137 5.48 6.57 20.05
N VAL A 138 6.35 5.81 20.70
CA VAL A 138 6.35 4.34 20.65
C VAL A 138 5.02 3.78 21.14
N GLN A 139 4.49 4.30 22.25
CA GLN A 139 3.20 3.88 22.76
C GLN A 139 2.06 4.19 21.77
N MET A 140 2.09 5.37 21.15
CA MET A 140 1.11 5.77 20.13
C MET A 140 1.17 4.85 18.90
N VAL A 141 2.34 4.65 18.30
CA VAL A 141 2.54 3.76 17.14
C VAL A 141 2.08 2.35 17.45
N THR A 142 2.44 1.83 18.64
CA THR A 142 2.01 0.50 19.06
C THR A 142 0.49 0.40 19.18
N ARG A 143 -0.18 1.40 19.75
CA ARG A 143 -1.65 1.45 19.84
C ARG A 143 -2.28 1.51 18.45
N SER A 144 -1.77 2.36 17.56
CA SER A 144 -2.25 2.49 16.18
C SER A 144 -2.08 1.19 15.39
N LEU A 145 -0.93 0.53 15.52
CA LEU A 145 -0.65 -0.76 14.88
C LEU A 145 -1.63 -1.85 15.37
N ARG A 146 -1.82 -1.95 16.70
CA ARG A 146 -2.80 -2.86 17.29
C ARG A 146 -4.22 -2.55 16.81
N HIS A 147 -4.59 -1.28 16.73
CA HIS A 147 -5.89 -0.86 16.24
C HIS A 147 -6.09 -1.26 14.78
N HIS A 148 -5.12 -1.01 13.91
CA HIS A 148 -5.14 -1.41 12.50
C HIS A 148 -5.35 -2.93 12.35
N PHE A 149 -4.59 -3.74 13.07
CA PHE A 149 -4.77 -5.19 13.06
C PHE A 149 -6.10 -5.64 13.65
N SER A 150 -6.63 -4.92 14.64
CA SER A 150 -7.95 -5.19 15.19
C SER A 150 -9.06 -4.97 14.15
N LEU A 151 -8.96 -3.91 13.34
CA LEU A 151 -9.90 -3.64 12.26
C LEU A 151 -9.82 -4.71 11.16
N LEU A 152 -8.60 -5.09 10.75
CA LEU A 152 -8.39 -6.19 9.80
C LEU A 152 -8.98 -7.50 10.32
N LYS A 153 -8.68 -7.83 11.58
CA LYS A 153 -9.23 -9.03 12.24
C LYS A 153 -10.75 -8.98 12.29
N SER A 154 -11.34 -7.84 12.65
CA SER A 154 -12.80 -7.67 12.69
C SER A 154 -13.44 -7.90 11.32
N GLY A 155 -12.88 -7.29 10.27
CA GLY A 155 -13.35 -7.48 8.89
C GLY A 155 -13.22 -8.92 8.38
N ILE A 156 -12.15 -9.63 8.76
CA ILE A 156 -11.92 -11.02 8.34
C ILE A 156 -12.77 -12.02 9.15
N THR A 157 -12.89 -11.80 10.45
CA THR A 157 -13.60 -12.73 11.35
C THR A 157 -15.11 -12.51 11.38
N GLY A 158 -15.61 -11.38 10.87
CA GLY A 158 -17.05 -11.07 10.84
C GLY A 158 -17.69 -10.92 12.22
N ILE A 159 -16.90 -10.92 13.29
CA ILE A 159 -17.38 -10.81 14.66
C ILE A 159 -17.42 -9.34 15.02
N ASN A 160 -18.54 -8.70 14.70
CA ASN A 160 -18.94 -7.43 15.28
C ASN A 160 -19.63 -7.74 16.61
N ARG A 161 -18.90 -7.70 17.71
CA ARG A 161 -19.45 -7.81 19.07
C ARG A 161 -18.93 -6.67 19.92
#